data_AF-A0A3D1JGX4-F1
#
_entry.id   AF-A0A3D1JGX4-F1
#
_cell.length_a   1.000
_cell.length_b   1.000
_cell.length_c   1.000
_cell.angle_alpha   90.00
_cell.angle_beta   90.00
_cell.angle_gamma   90.00
#
_symmetry.space_group_name_H-M   'P 1'
#
loop_
_entity.id
_entity.type
_entity.pdbx_description
1 polymer ?
#
loop_
_entity_poly.entity_id
_entity_poly.type
_entity_poly.pdbx_seq_one_letter_code
_entity_poly.pdbx_strand_id
1 'polypeptide(L)'
;MSKRSFPMPPDELTGLPSRGEILTRLESTLSLASQQHHPLAILYIDTDRLLSVNSTYGHLAGDAFIHHVAGVLSEHLPPHADAGRIAGDEFLLVASGLSAEEALTLAEAIRRGVESQPLHLTHQEKPVDLRVSVTIGVASYPADGPSLTAEELIRRAYDALLRGKESGGNAVVLYSAQEERDVLTGVLKREALLARFARAREEADRTHAPMAIINLDIDEFDSINRQYGRYTGDEVLRRVGRVLANNFREMGFTGRYAGDEFVVVLPDSRAETAFVLAEEVRRAIEDTPIDVQVGEQKFRLTIHISGGVAEYPSDGNDWESLFRRSDEALFRAKRLGRNRICLPVSSQMVTKTSHYTQTQLEKLADLAKKTGKTEAHLLREALDDLLRKYES
;
A
#
# COMPACT_ATOMS: atom_id res chain seq x y z
N MET A 1 35.70 -16.10 5.20
CA MET A 1 35.92 -15.90 6.65
C MET A 1 34.55 -15.84 7.32
N SER A 2 34.18 -16.89 8.06
CA SER A 2 32.89 -16.96 8.77
C SER A 2 32.84 -15.91 9.86
N LYS A 3 31.95 -14.92 9.75
CA LYS A 3 31.60 -14.06 10.90
C LYS A 3 31.05 -14.98 11.97
N ARG A 4 31.78 -15.14 13.09
CA ARG A 4 31.21 -15.74 14.30
C ARG A 4 30.10 -14.80 14.76
N SER A 5 28.83 -15.16 14.53
CA SER A 5 27.72 -14.46 15.17
C SER A 5 27.78 -14.80 16.66
N PHE A 6 28.10 -13.80 17.46
CA PHE A 6 27.88 -13.93 18.90
C PHE A 6 26.37 -14.10 19.13
N PRO A 7 25.93 -15.01 20.01
CA PRO A 7 24.53 -15.13 20.34
C PRO A 7 24.05 -13.78 20.84
N MET A 8 23.02 -13.24 20.18
CA MET A 8 22.40 -12.00 20.64
C MET A 8 21.67 -12.31 21.95
N PRO A 9 21.72 -11.39 22.94
CA PRO A 9 20.96 -11.61 24.16
C PRO A 9 19.46 -11.68 23.84
N PRO A 10 18.70 -12.50 24.60
CA PRO A 10 17.25 -12.52 24.50
C PRO A 10 16.66 -11.16 24.94
N ASP A 11 15.40 -10.94 24.62
CA ASP A 11 14.65 -9.78 25.11
C ASP A 11 14.52 -9.83 26.64
N GLU A 12 14.91 -8.75 27.32
CA GLU A 12 14.99 -8.72 28.79
C GLU A 12 13.63 -8.87 29.49
N LEU A 13 12.54 -8.42 28.84
CA LEU A 13 11.20 -8.47 29.42
C LEU A 13 10.57 -9.85 29.27
N THR A 14 10.74 -10.49 28.13
CA THR A 14 10.00 -11.72 27.77
C THR A 14 10.84 -12.98 27.83
N GLY A 15 12.17 -12.86 27.82
CA GLY A 15 13.09 -14.00 27.71
C GLY A 15 13.10 -14.67 26.34
N LEU A 16 12.26 -14.22 25.40
CA LEU A 16 12.21 -14.72 24.03
C LEU A 16 13.41 -14.20 23.22
N PRO A 17 13.79 -14.87 22.12
CA PRO A 17 14.67 -14.35 21.09
C PRO A 17 14.38 -12.87 20.77
N SER A 18 15.44 -12.07 20.72
CA SER A 18 15.34 -10.66 20.36
C SER A 18 15.03 -10.49 18.87
N ARG A 19 14.61 -9.28 18.47
CA ARG A 19 14.32 -8.92 17.08
C ARG A 19 15.38 -9.41 16.10
N GLY A 20 16.66 -9.12 16.39
CA GLY A 20 17.76 -9.52 15.50
C GLY A 20 17.86 -11.04 15.37
N GLU A 21 17.65 -11.76 16.47
CA GLU A 21 17.78 -13.22 16.51
C GLU A 21 16.65 -13.90 15.74
N ILE A 22 15.40 -13.53 16.01
CA ILE A 22 14.25 -14.15 15.33
C ILE A 22 14.23 -13.87 13.82
N LEU A 23 14.66 -12.67 13.40
CA LEU A 23 14.81 -12.35 11.98
C LEU A 23 15.91 -13.18 11.31
N THR A 24 17.05 -13.37 11.99
CA THR A 24 18.14 -14.24 11.49
C THR A 24 17.67 -15.69 11.36
N ARG A 25 16.86 -16.18 12.33
CA ARG A 25 16.25 -17.52 12.27
C ARG A 25 15.27 -17.62 11.10
N LEU A 26 14.43 -16.62 10.88
CA LEU A 26 13.53 -16.59 9.71
C LEU A 26 14.28 -16.68 8.39
N GLU A 27 15.32 -15.85 8.20
CA GLU A 27 16.12 -15.87 6.97
C GLU A 27 16.75 -17.24 6.71
N SER A 28 17.31 -17.85 7.76
CA SER A 28 17.93 -19.17 7.69
C SER A 28 16.90 -20.26 7.36
N THR A 29 15.75 -20.25 8.05
CA THR A 29 14.67 -21.22 7.87
C THR A 29 14.02 -21.09 6.50
N LEU A 30 13.79 -19.87 6.01
CA LEU A 30 13.23 -19.63 4.68
C LEU A 30 14.19 -20.06 3.57
N SER A 31 15.51 -19.82 3.74
CA SER A 31 16.53 -20.29 2.80
C SER A 31 16.54 -21.82 2.68
N LEU A 32 16.46 -22.53 3.82
CA LEU A 32 16.37 -23.99 3.85
C LEU A 32 15.06 -24.50 3.26
N ALA A 33 13.93 -23.90 3.63
CA ALA A 33 12.61 -24.24 3.12
C ALA A 33 12.54 -24.08 1.59
N SER A 34 13.15 -23.02 1.06
CA SER A 34 13.22 -22.77 -0.38
C SER A 34 14.06 -23.80 -1.12
N GLN A 35 15.22 -24.17 -0.59
CA GLN A 35 16.09 -25.19 -1.19
C GLN A 35 15.47 -26.60 -1.16
N GLN A 36 14.70 -26.91 -0.13
CA GLN A 36 14.12 -28.24 0.10
C GLN A 36 12.65 -28.35 -0.33
N HIS A 37 12.06 -27.28 -0.88
CA HIS A 37 10.63 -27.16 -1.15
C HIS A 37 9.74 -27.55 0.04
N HIS A 38 10.19 -27.19 1.25
CA HIS A 38 9.49 -27.50 2.48
C HIS A 38 8.57 -26.33 2.86
N PRO A 39 7.37 -26.58 3.40
CA PRO A 39 6.50 -25.49 3.84
C PRO A 39 7.11 -24.79 5.06
N LEU A 40 6.81 -23.51 5.17
CA LEU A 40 7.17 -22.66 6.29
C LEU A 40 6.00 -21.72 6.53
N ALA A 41 5.62 -21.53 7.78
CA ALA A 41 4.65 -20.51 8.15
C ALA A 41 5.24 -19.54 9.17
N ILE A 42 4.78 -18.30 9.11
CA ILE A 42 5.05 -17.31 10.15
C ILE A 42 3.74 -16.73 10.67
N LEU A 43 3.75 -16.37 11.95
CA LEU A 43 2.67 -15.65 12.60
C LEU A 43 3.24 -14.31 13.09
N TYR A 44 2.70 -13.21 12.58
CA TYR A 44 2.91 -11.89 13.18
C TYR A 44 1.79 -11.67 14.18
N ILE A 45 2.14 -11.31 15.41
CA ILE A 45 1.22 -11.26 16.55
C ILE A 45 1.36 -9.89 17.20
N ASP A 46 0.24 -9.23 17.45
CA ASP A 46 0.18 -7.93 18.09
C ASP A 46 -0.91 -7.93 19.18
N THR A 47 -0.61 -7.33 20.32
CA THR A 47 -1.57 -7.31 21.42
C THR A 47 -2.70 -6.34 21.20
N ASP A 48 -3.90 -6.67 21.68
CA ASP A 48 -5.03 -5.75 21.57
C ASP A 48 -5.10 -4.85 22.81
N ARG A 49 -5.29 -3.53 22.57
CA ARG A 49 -5.62 -2.53 23.60
C ARG A 49 -4.53 -2.31 24.66
N LEU A 50 -3.27 -2.67 24.42
CA LEU A 50 -2.20 -2.42 25.38
C LEU A 50 -2.07 -0.94 25.77
N LEU A 51 -2.26 -0.01 24.82
CA LEU A 51 -2.27 1.42 25.12
C LEU A 51 -3.32 1.79 26.19
N SER A 52 -4.49 1.17 26.14
CA SER A 52 -5.55 1.38 27.14
C SER A 52 -5.16 0.81 28.50
N VAL A 53 -4.52 -0.35 28.52
CA VAL A 53 -4.01 -0.99 29.75
C VAL A 53 -2.93 -0.10 30.38
N ASN A 54 -1.96 0.36 29.60
CA ASN A 54 -0.91 1.27 30.06
C ASN A 54 -1.48 2.57 30.62
N SER A 55 -2.47 3.15 29.93
CA SER A 55 -3.08 4.42 30.33
C SER A 55 -3.91 4.30 31.61
N THR A 56 -4.47 3.12 31.89
CA THR A 56 -5.38 2.90 33.02
C THR A 56 -4.66 2.31 34.24
N TYR A 57 -3.76 1.35 34.02
CA TYR A 57 -3.13 0.55 35.08
C TYR A 57 -1.62 0.78 35.19
N GLY A 58 -1.03 1.57 34.28
CA GLY A 58 0.40 1.91 34.27
C GLY A 58 1.27 0.94 33.49
N HIS A 59 2.52 1.34 33.23
CA HIS A 59 3.45 0.57 32.38
C HIS A 59 3.84 -0.79 32.96
N LEU A 60 3.91 -0.94 34.28
CA LEU A 60 4.17 -2.24 34.91
C LEU A 60 3.05 -3.26 34.62
N ALA A 61 1.80 -2.80 34.51
CA ALA A 61 0.69 -3.64 34.09
C ALA A 61 0.81 -4.01 32.60
N GLY A 62 1.28 -3.10 31.76
CA GLY A 62 1.61 -3.38 30.36
C GLY A 62 2.76 -4.38 30.20
N ASP A 63 3.81 -4.27 31.01
CA ASP A 63 4.91 -5.22 31.02
C ASP A 63 4.43 -6.63 31.41
N ALA A 64 3.57 -6.72 32.43
CA ALA A 64 2.93 -7.97 32.81
C ALA A 64 2.02 -8.54 31.70
N PHE A 65 1.35 -7.65 30.94
CA PHE A 65 0.54 -8.02 29.78
C PHE A 65 1.39 -8.64 28.66
N ILE A 66 2.50 -7.99 28.30
CA ILE A 66 3.44 -8.50 27.29
C ILE A 66 4.08 -9.81 27.75
N HIS A 67 4.49 -9.90 29.03
CA HIS A 67 5.05 -11.11 29.62
C HIS A 67 4.04 -12.27 29.61
N HIS A 68 2.76 -12.00 29.87
CA HIS A 68 1.70 -13.00 29.81
C HIS A 68 1.57 -13.60 28.40
N VAL A 69 1.53 -12.74 27.37
CA VAL A 69 1.47 -13.19 25.98
C VAL A 69 2.71 -14.02 25.62
N ALA A 70 3.90 -13.59 26.02
CA ALA A 70 5.14 -14.34 25.79
C ALA A 70 5.14 -15.72 26.46
N GLY A 71 4.57 -15.83 27.66
CA GLY A 71 4.38 -17.10 28.36
C GLY A 71 3.50 -18.06 27.57
N VAL A 72 2.33 -17.60 27.12
CA VAL A 72 1.42 -18.42 26.30
C VAL A 72 2.07 -18.86 24.99
N LEU A 73 2.82 -17.98 24.34
CA LEU A 73 3.58 -18.35 23.13
C LEU A 73 4.58 -19.47 23.41
N SER A 74 5.31 -19.38 24.52
CA SER A 74 6.29 -20.40 24.93
C SER A 74 5.64 -21.76 25.22
N GLU A 75 4.43 -21.78 25.78
CA GLU A 75 3.69 -23.01 26.06
C GLU A 75 3.16 -23.71 24.81
N HIS A 76 2.82 -22.95 23.77
CA HIS A 76 2.20 -23.46 22.54
C HIS A 76 3.20 -23.70 21.41
N LEU A 77 4.46 -23.33 21.57
CA LEU A 77 5.50 -23.42 20.55
C LEU A 77 5.81 -24.90 20.17
N PRO A 78 5.62 -25.28 18.89
CA PRO A 78 6.04 -26.59 18.40
C PRO A 78 7.56 -26.80 18.48
N PRO A 79 8.06 -28.06 18.48
CA PRO A 79 9.50 -28.36 18.52
C PRO A 79 10.35 -27.80 17.36
N HIS A 80 9.72 -27.45 16.24
CA HIS A 80 10.36 -26.90 15.04
C HIS A 80 9.93 -25.45 14.76
N ALA A 81 9.55 -24.75 15.82
CA ALA A 81 9.16 -23.36 15.77
C ALA A 81 9.94 -22.54 16.79
N ASP A 82 10.10 -21.26 16.45
CA ASP A 82 10.73 -20.26 17.29
C ASP A 82 9.80 -19.06 17.39
N ALA A 83 9.70 -18.41 18.56
CA ALA A 83 9.04 -17.12 18.70
C ALA A 83 10.03 -16.08 19.22
N GLY A 84 9.88 -14.83 18.80
CA GLY A 84 10.70 -13.72 19.28
C GLY A 84 9.90 -12.43 19.33
N ARG A 85 10.37 -11.48 20.16
CA ARG A 85 9.75 -10.16 20.26
C ARG A 85 10.41 -9.21 19.27
N ILE A 86 9.61 -8.55 18.43
CA ILE A 86 10.10 -7.68 17.36
C ILE A 86 10.23 -6.24 17.84
N ALA A 87 9.17 -5.68 18.39
CA ALA A 87 9.13 -4.31 18.88
C ALA A 87 7.92 -4.13 19.79
N GLY A 88 8.02 -3.35 20.86
CA GLY A 88 6.86 -3.02 21.70
C GLY A 88 6.08 -4.26 22.14
N ASP A 89 4.87 -4.43 21.66
CA ASP A 89 3.97 -5.55 21.92
C ASP A 89 3.79 -6.52 20.73
N GLU A 90 4.68 -6.41 19.76
CA GLU A 90 4.71 -7.24 18.57
C GLU A 90 5.65 -8.44 18.73
N PHE A 91 5.17 -9.61 18.31
CA PHE A 91 5.89 -10.86 18.30
C PHE A 91 5.87 -11.49 16.91
N LEU A 92 6.91 -12.25 16.61
CA LEU A 92 7.03 -13.05 15.40
C LEU A 92 7.28 -14.49 15.78
N LEU A 93 6.47 -15.40 15.26
CA LEU A 93 6.69 -16.84 15.33
C LEU A 93 7.06 -17.36 13.94
N VAL A 94 8.08 -18.21 13.88
CA VAL A 94 8.61 -18.85 12.68
C VAL A 94 8.48 -20.36 12.86
N ALA A 95 7.72 -21.04 12.02
CA ALA A 95 7.46 -22.47 12.14
C ALA A 95 7.82 -23.22 10.84
N SER A 96 8.90 -23.97 10.88
CA SER A 96 9.34 -24.79 9.74
C SER A 96 8.48 -26.05 9.63
N GLY A 97 8.14 -26.44 8.40
CA GLY A 97 7.37 -27.64 8.10
C GLY A 97 5.87 -27.55 8.33
N LEU A 98 5.35 -26.38 8.69
CA LEU A 98 3.91 -26.18 8.87
C LEU A 98 3.25 -25.71 7.57
N SER A 99 2.18 -26.40 7.17
CA SER A 99 1.26 -25.92 6.15
C SER A 99 0.46 -24.70 6.64
N ALA A 100 -0.17 -23.98 5.71
CA ALA A 100 -1.02 -22.83 6.05
C ALA A 100 -2.18 -23.20 7.00
N GLU A 101 -2.75 -24.41 6.86
CA GLU A 101 -3.86 -24.89 7.70
C GLU A 101 -3.40 -25.27 9.12
N GLU A 102 -2.24 -25.92 9.24
CA GLU A 102 -1.62 -26.21 10.54
C GLU A 102 -1.20 -24.91 11.24
N ALA A 103 -0.68 -23.94 10.51
CA ALA A 103 -0.31 -22.63 11.04
C ALA A 103 -1.53 -21.85 11.54
N LEU A 104 -2.66 -21.90 10.82
CA LEU A 104 -3.93 -21.36 11.29
C LEU A 104 -4.42 -22.03 12.57
N THR A 105 -4.30 -23.36 12.65
CA THR A 105 -4.68 -24.12 13.85
C THR A 105 -3.83 -23.72 15.05
N LEU A 106 -2.51 -23.59 14.86
CA LEU A 106 -1.57 -23.10 15.88
C LEU A 106 -1.90 -21.67 16.30
N ALA A 107 -2.13 -20.78 15.35
CA ALA A 107 -2.48 -19.38 15.62
C ALA A 107 -3.76 -19.27 16.45
N GLU A 108 -4.80 -20.05 16.11
CA GLU A 108 -6.06 -20.03 16.86
C GLU A 108 -5.91 -20.65 18.25
N ALA A 109 -5.06 -21.67 18.41
CA ALA A 109 -4.71 -22.22 19.72
C ALA A 109 -4.02 -21.17 20.60
N ILE A 110 -3.02 -20.46 20.06
CA ILE A 110 -2.32 -19.37 20.76
C ILE A 110 -3.32 -18.27 21.15
N ARG A 111 -4.13 -17.80 20.19
CA ARG A 111 -5.12 -16.72 20.44
C ARG A 111 -6.09 -17.10 21.55
N ARG A 112 -6.65 -18.32 21.51
CA ARG A 112 -7.55 -18.83 22.56
C ARG A 112 -6.83 -19.03 23.88
N GLY A 113 -5.58 -19.49 23.85
CA GLY A 113 -4.74 -19.62 25.04
C GLY A 113 -4.63 -18.29 25.78
N VAL A 114 -4.27 -17.23 25.04
CA VAL A 114 -4.18 -15.85 25.57
C VAL A 114 -5.52 -15.37 26.11
N GLU A 115 -6.60 -15.56 25.34
CA GLU A 115 -7.94 -15.08 25.74
C GLU A 115 -8.52 -15.80 26.96
N SER A 116 -8.22 -17.09 27.10
CA SER A 116 -8.78 -17.94 28.15
C SER A 116 -8.14 -17.72 29.53
N GLN A 117 -6.95 -17.13 29.57
CA GLN A 117 -6.20 -16.90 30.81
C GLN A 117 -6.27 -15.42 31.20
N PRO A 118 -7.12 -15.01 32.14
CA PRO A 118 -7.14 -13.63 32.61
C PRO A 118 -5.81 -13.28 33.29
N LEU A 119 -5.30 -12.07 33.03
CA LEU A 119 -4.14 -11.55 33.72
C LEU A 119 -4.57 -10.96 35.06
N HIS A 120 -4.17 -11.62 36.14
CA HIS A 120 -4.42 -11.18 37.50
C HIS A 120 -3.39 -10.14 37.94
N LEU A 121 -3.82 -8.91 38.21
CA LEU A 121 -2.99 -7.82 38.69
C LEU A 121 -3.56 -7.20 39.97
N THR A 122 -2.73 -6.41 40.66
CA THR A 122 -3.16 -5.55 41.75
C THR A 122 -3.00 -4.10 41.35
N HIS A 123 -4.08 -3.32 41.38
CA HIS A 123 -4.05 -1.89 41.12
C HIS A 123 -4.74 -1.12 42.25
N GLN A 124 -4.04 -0.14 42.83
CA GLN A 124 -4.52 0.62 44.00
C GLN A 124 -5.01 -0.30 45.14
N GLU A 125 -4.21 -1.33 45.45
CA GLU A 125 -4.49 -2.35 46.49
C GLU A 125 -5.73 -3.22 46.23
N LYS A 126 -6.33 -3.14 45.04
CA LYS A 126 -7.47 -3.98 44.63
C LYS A 126 -7.05 -4.98 43.56
N PRO A 127 -7.52 -6.24 43.63
CA PRO A 127 -7.32 -7.20 42.56
C PRO A 127 -8.11 -6.78 41.31
N VAL A 128 -7.48 -6.92 40.15
CA VAL A 128 -8.04 -6.62 38.83
C VAL A 128 -7.74 -7.77 37.89
N ASP A 129 -8.77 -8.29 37.24
CA ASP A 129 -8.64 -9.31 36.21
C ASP A 129 -8.74 -8.64 34.84
N LEU A 130 -7.64 -8.65 34.10
CA LEU A 130 -7.60 -8.12 32.74
C LEU A 130 -7.81 -9.24 31.74
N ARG A 131 -8.73 -9.00 30.80
CA ARG A 131 -8.80 -9.82 29.59
C ARG A 131 -7.69 -9.42 28.65
N VAL A 132 -6.87 -10.39 28.30
CA VAL A 132 -5.79 -10.25 27.32
C VAL A 132 -6.31 -10.81 26.00
N SER A 133 -6.09 -10.11 24.90
CA SER A 133 -6.32 -10.67 23.57
C SER A 133 -5.23 -10.23 22.62
N VAL A 134 -5.06 -11.00 21.56
CA VAL A 134 -4.09 -10.77 20.50
C VAL A 134 -4.77 -10.90 19.15
N THR A 135 -4.26 -10.14 18.19
CA THR A 135 -4.58 -10.35 16.78
C THR A 135 -3.37 -10.96 16.10
N ILE A 136 -3.61 -11.96 15.25
CA ILE A 136 -2.56 -12.75 14.62
C ILE A 136 -2.77 -12.76 13.11
N GLY A 137 -1.76 -12.34 12.38
CA GLY A 137 -1.70 -12.50 10.93
C GLY A 137 -0.78 -13.64 10.55
N VAL A 138 -1.23 -14.50 9.64
CA VAL A 138 -0.52 -15.71 9.22
C VAL A 138 -0.08 -15.57 7.76
N ALA A 139 1.18 -15.87 7.46
CA ALA A 139 1.66 -16.02 6.09
C ALA A 139 2.46 -17.31 5.94
N SER A 140 2.51 -17.86 4.73
CA SER A 140 3.07 -19.16 4.45
C SER A 140 3.83 -19.22 3.12
N TYR A 141 4.93 -19.96 3.14
CA TYR A 141 5.72 -20.35 1.99
C TYR A 141 5.52 -21.85 1.73
N PRO A 142 5.43 -22.29 0.46
CA PRO A 142 5.39 -21.51 -0.78
C PRO A 142 3.97 -21.05 -1.17
N ALA A 143 2.94 -21.32 -0.35
CA ALA A 143 1.55 -21.09 -0.73
C ALA A 143 1.26 -19.62 -1.10
N ASP A 144 1.89 -18.67 -0.40
CA ASP A 144 1.72 -17.26 -0.74
C ASP A 144 2.62 -16.84 -1.91
N GLY A 145 3.72 -17.55 -2.17
CA GLY A 145 4.58 -17.32 -3.32
C GLY A 145 5.84 -18.20 -3.32
N PRO A 146 6.34 -18.62 -4.50
CA PRO A 146 7.48 -19.54 -4.61
C PRO A 146 8.84 -18.89 -4.42
N SER A 147 8.92 -17.55 -4.49
CA SER A 147 10.17 -16.77 -4.39
C SER A 147 9.94 -15.56 -3.49
N LEU A 148 9.83 -15.81 -2.18
CA LEU A 148 9.63 -14.75 -1.18
C LEU A 148 10.92 -14.47 -0.42
N THR A 149 11.14 -13.21 -0.05
CA THR A 149 12.14 -12.82 0.95
C THR A 149 11.52 -12.90 2.35
N ALA A 150 12.36 -12.92 3.40
CA ALA A 150 11.89 -12.90 4.78
C ALA A 150 11.04 -11.64 5.06
N GLU A 151 11.49 -10.49 4.54
CA GLU A 151 10.77 -9.21 4.63
C GLU A 151 9.40 -9.27 3.96
N GLU A 152 9.30 -9.86 2.77
CA GLU A 152 8.04 -10.02 2.05
C GLU A 152 7.07 -10.97 2.78
N LEU A 153 7.59 -12.03 3.41
CA LEU A 153 6.76 -12.94 4.19
C LEU A 153 6.22 -12.25 5.46
N ILE A 154 7.08 -11.55 6.20
CA ILE A 154 6.70 -10.73 7.37
C ILE A 154 5.63 -9.73 6.98
N ARG A 155 5.82 -9.01 5.87
CA ARG A 155 4.88 -8.02 5.37
C ARG A 155 3.49 -8.62 5.15
N ARG A 156 3.40 -9.82 4.59
CA ARG A 156 2.13 -10.51 4.32
C ARG A 156 1.42 -10.93 5.60
N ALA A 157 2.16 -11.45 6.57
CA ALA A 157 1.61 -11.76 7.87
C ALA A 157 1.12 -10.48 8.57
N TYR A 158 1.89 -9.39 8.51
CA TYR A 158 1.50 -8.09 9.05
C TYR A 158 0.23 -7.52 8.37
N ASP A 159 0.12 -7.63 7.03
CA ASP A 159 -1.10 -7.21 6.31
C ASP A 159 -2.34 -8.00 6.73
N ALA A 160 -2.18 -9.31 6.95
CA ALA A 160 -3.26 -10.13 7.49
C ALA A 160 -3.64 -9.70 8.91
N LEU A 161 -2.65 -9.38 9.76
CA LEU A 161 -2.88 -8.88 11.11
C LEU A 161 -3.66 -7.56 11.12
N LEU A 162 -3.27 -6.60 10.27
CA LEU A 162 -3.93 -5.30 10.19
C LEU A 162 -5.41 -5.46 9.84
N ARG A 163 -5.75 -6.36 8.90
CA ARG A 163 -7.15 -6.71 8.59
C ARG A 163 -7.90 -7.26 9.81
N GLY A 164 -7.23 -8.08 10.63
CA GLY A 164 -7.79 -8.57 11.88
C GLY A 164 -8.09 -7.44 12.87
N LYS A 165 -7.19 -6.45 12.96
CA LYS A 165 -7.37 -5.26 13.81
C LYS A 165 -8.54 -4.39 13.33
N GLU A 166 -8.66 -4.17 12.03
CA GLU A 166 -9.77 -3.43 11.41
C GLU A 166 -11.13 -4.11 11.64
N SER A 167 -11.13 -5.44 11.79
CA SER A 167 -12.33 -6.25 12.08
C SER A 167 -12.70 -6.32 13.57
N GLY A 168 -12.01 -5.57 14.43
CA GLY A 168 -12.30 -5.48 15.87
C GLY A 168 -11.25 -6.13 16.79
N GLY A 169 -10.18 -6.68 16.23
CA GLY A 169 -9.12 -7.37 16.97
C GLY A 169 -9.53 -8.77 17.43
N ASN A 170 -8.72 -9.39 18.30
CA ASN A 170 -8.91 -10.74 18.81
C ASN A 170 -9.23 -11.77 17.71
N ALA A 171 -8.46 -11.73 16.63
CA ALA A 171 -8.71 -12.52 15.43
C ALA A 171 -7.44 -13.18 14.89
N VAL A 172 -7.61 -14.32 14.21
CA VAL A 172 -6.58 -14.93 13.37
C VAL A 172 -6.96 -14.72 11.91
N VAL A 173 -6.05 -14.19 11.11
CA VAL A 173 -6.28 -13.93 9.68
C VAL A 173 -5.16 -14.55 8.86
N LEU A 174 -5.51 -15.40 7.89
CA LEU A 174 -4.57 -15.90 6.90
C LEU A 174 -4.36 -14.86 5.81
N TYR A 175 -3.12 -14.72 5.35
CA TYR A 175 -2.82 -13.96 4.16
C TYR A 175 -3.43 -14.62 2.92
N SER A 176 -4.16 -13.83 2.11
CA SER A 176 -4.66 -14.27 0.82
C SER A 176 -4.34 -13.21 -0.22
N ALA A 177 -3.50 -13.56 -1.20
CA ALA A 177 -3.20 -12.69 -2.33
C ALA A 177 -4.45 -12.39 -3.19
N GLN A 178 -5.45 -13.27 -3.16
CA GLN A 178 -6.72 -13.08 -3.88
C GLN A 178 -7.54 -11.94 -3.26
N GLU A 179 -7.43 -11.74 -1.94
CA GLU A 179 -8.14 -10.69 -1.23
C GLU A 179 -7.55 -9.29 -1.44
N GLU A 180 -6.34 -9.18 -2.00
CA GLU A 180 -5.79 -7.88 -2.43
C GLU A 180 -6.27 -7.46 -3.82
N ARG A 181 -6.94 -8.35 -4.57
CA ARG A 181 -7.30 -8.14 -5.98
C ARG A 181 -8.78 -7.86 -6.18
N ASP A 182 -9.08 -6.93 -7.07
CA ASP A 182 -10.43 -6.67 -7.56
C ASP A 182 -10.94 -7.93 -8.28
N VAL A 183 -12.09 -8.45 -7.84
CA VAL A 183 -12.62 -9.74 -8.31
C VAL A 183 -12.91 -9.74 -9.80
N LEU A 184 -13.28 -8.57 -10.35
CA LEU A 184 -13.63 -8.43 -11.75
C LEU A 184 -12.38 -8.40 -12.64
N THR A 185 -11.41 -7.57 -12.29
CA THR A 185 -10.30 -7.21 -13.19
C THR A 185 -8.99 -7.92 -12.85
N GLY A 186 -8.86 -8.46 -11.63
CA GLY A 186 -7.67 -9.13 -11.14
C GLY A 186 -6.50 -8.19 -10.79
N VAL A 187 -6.63 -6.88 -10.99
CA VAL A 187 -5.64 -5.89 -10.49
C VAL A 187 -5.87 -5.62 -9.00
N LEU A 188 -5.03 -4.81 -8.35
CA LEU A 188 -5.22 -4.52 -6.93
C LEU A 188 -6.56 -3.79 -6.67
N LYS A 189 -7.17 -4.05 -5.52
CA LYS A 189 -8.24 -3.21 -4.97
C LYS A 189 -7.67 -1.87 -4.53
N ARG A 190 -8.53 -0.87 -4.33
CA ARG A 190 -8.15 0.45 -3.84
C ARG A 190 -7.31 0.38 -2.56
N GLU A 191 -7.73 -0.41 -1.58
CA GLU A 191 -7.07 -0.51 -0.27
C GLU A 191 -5.65 -1.08 -0.41
N ALA A 192 -5.51 -2.16 -1.19
CA ALA A 192 -4.21 -2.79 -1.44
C ALA A 192 -3.28 -1.90 -2.26
N LEU A 193 -3.82 -1.14 -3.22
CA LEU A 193 -3.07 -0.14 -3.99
C LEU A 193 -2.51 0.96 -3.08
N LEU A 194 -3.33 1.51 -2.17
CA LEU A 194 -2.92 2.56 -1.23
C LEU A 194 -1.85 2.06 -0.25
N ALA A 195 -2.02 0.85 0.29
CA ALA A 195 -1.04 0.23 1.18
C ALA A 195 0.32 0.02 0.47
N ARG A 196 0.31 -0.43 -0.79
CA ARG A 196 1.55 -0.57 -1.58
C ARG A 196 2.17 0.77 -1.96
N PHE A 197 1.37 1.80 -2.24
CA PHE A 197 1.86 3.15 -2.46
C PHE A 197 2.59 3.70 -1.23
N ALA A 198 2.02 3.55 -0.02
CA ALA A 198 2.64 4.03 1.21
C ALA A 198 4.05 3.46 1.41
N ARG A 199 4.20 2.15 1.13
CA ARG A 199 5.49 1.44 1.17
C ARG A 199 6.46 1.91 0.10
N ALA A 200 5.98 2.04 -1.14
CA ALA A 200 6.80 2.53 -2.25
C ALA A 200 7.33 3.95 -1.97
N ARG A 201 6.52 4.80 -1.33
CA ARG A 201 6.93 6.13 -0.87
C ARG A 201 7.99 6.06 0.23
N GLU A 202 7.80 5.24 1.25
CA GLU A 202 8.82 5.06 2.32
C GLU A 202 10.17 4.64 1.73
N GLU A 203 10.16 3.76 0.73
CA GLU A 203 11.38 3.35 0.03
C GLU A 203 11.97 4.46 -0.83
N ALA A 204 11.13 5.21 -1.56
CA ALA A 204 11.54 6.37 -2.33
C ALA A 204 12.17 7.45 -1.44
N ASP A 205 11.65 7.67 -0.24
CA ASP A 205 12.22 8.58 0.77
C ASP A 205 13.59 8.12 1.23
N ARG A 206 13.73 6.82 1.55
CA ARG A 206 14.99 6.24 1.98
C ARG A 206 16.07 6.33 0.91
N THR A 207 15.71 6.08 -0.35
CA THR A 207 16.64 5.98 -1.48
C THR A 207 16.78 7.28 -2.28
N HIS A 208 15.94 8.28 -2.01
CA HIS A 208 15.79 9.49 -2.82
C HIS A 208 15.47 9.19 -4.29
N ALA A 209 14.79 8.08 -4.56
CA ALA A 209 14.38 7.66 -5.89
C ALA A 209 13.06 8.35 -6.30
N PRO A 210 12.87 8.70 -7.59
CA PRO A 210 11.60 9.23 -8.07
C PRO A 210 10.53 8.12 -8.12
N MET A 211 9.26 8.49 -8.06
CA MET A 211 8.15 7.56 -8.29
C MET A 211 7.06 8.26 -9.09
N ALA A 212 6.51 7.60 -10.09
CA ALA A 212 5.43 8.16 -10.89
C ALA A 212 4.11 7.48 -10.58
N ILE A 213 3.02 8.25 -10.65
CA ILE A 213 1.66 7.71 -10.67
C ILE A 213 0.96 8.08 -11.97
N ILE A 214 0.11 7.19 -12.45
CA ILE A 214 -0.69 7.36 -13.65
C ILE A 214 -2.15 7.11 -13.27
N ASN A 215 -2.99 8.14 -13.32
CA ASN A 215 -4.44 8.00 -13.17
C ASN A 215 -5.06 7.82 -14.56
N LEU A 216 -5.83 6.75 -14.74
CA LEU A 216 -6.39 6.32 -16.02
C LEU A 216 -7.91 6.14 -15.88
N ASP A 217 -8.64 6.53 -16.92
CA ASP A 217 -10.09 6.42 -16.97
C ASP A 217 -10.52 5.93 -18.37
N ILE A 218 -11.55 5.08 -18.40
CA ILE A 218 -12.10 4.55 -19.64
C ILE A 218 -13.05 5.57 -20.25
N ASP A 219 -12.68 6.08 -21.42
CA ASP A 219 -13.45 7.14 -22.06
C ASP A 219 -14.87 6.64 -22.40
N GLU A 220 -15.87 7.41 -21.96
CA GLU A 220 -17.29 7.16 -22.25
C GLU A 220 -17.83 5.80 -21.75
N PHE A 221 -17.25 5.24 -20.67
CA PHE A 221 -17.65 3.95 -20.11
C PHE A 221 -19.15 3.82 -19.80
N ASP A 222 -19.75 4.87 -19.25
CA ASP A 222 -21.20 4.93 -19.02
C ASP A 222 -22.01 4.80 -20.33
N SER A 223 -21.51 5.36 -21.43
CA SER A 223 -22.12 5.23 -22.75
C SER A 223 -22.03 3.78 -23.25
N ILE A 224 -20.87 3.14 -23.07
CA ILE A 224 -20.65 1.72 -23.38
C ILE A 224 -21.67 0.86 -22.62
N ASN A 225 -21.83 1.10 -21.32
CA ASN A 225 -22.80 0.38 -20.49
C ASN A 225 -24.24 0.58 -20.97
N ARG A 226 -24.62 1.81 -21.35
CA ARG A 226 -25.97 2.10 -21.84
C ARG A 226 -26.24 1.49 -23.22
N GLN A 227 -25.25 1.46 -24.09
CA GLN A 227 -25.41 0.99 -25.47
C GLN A 227 -25.27 -0.53 -25.62
N TYR A 228 -24.33 -1.14 -24.89
CA TYR A 228 -23.96 -2.56 -25.06
C TYR A 228 -24.26 -3.41 -23.81
N GLY A 229 -24.79 -2.81 -22.75
CA GLY A 229 -25.12 -3.48 -21.49
C GLY A 229 -23.93 -3.65 -20.55
N ARG A 230 -24.25 -3.88 -19.27
CA ARG A 230 -23.26 -4.00 -18.18
C ARG A 230 -22.29 -5.17 -18.36
N TYR A 231 -22.73 -6.27 -18.97
CA TYR A 231 -21.85 -7.40 -19.26
C TYR A 231 -20.70 -6.99 -20.19
N THR A 232 -20.98 -6.18 -21.21
CA THR A 232 -19.96 -5.63 -22.10
C THR A 232 -19.04 -4.67 -21.36
N GLY A 233 -19.59 -3.83 -20.47
CA GLY A 233 -18.79 -2.99 -19.57
C GLY A 233 -17.82 -3.80 -18.70
N ASP A 234 -18.28 -4.90 -18.13
CA ASP A 234 -17.44 -5.82 -17.35
C ASP A 234 -16.30 -6.42 -18.19
N GLU A 235 -16.57 -6.80 -19.45
CA GLU A 235 -15.54 -7.26 -20.39
C GLU A 235 -14.52 -6.16 -20.72
N VAL A 236 -14.97 -4.92 -20.90
CA VAL A 236 -14.10 -3.76 -21.10
C VAL A 236 -13.18 -3.57 -19.88
N LEU A 237 -13.72 -3.63 -18.66
CA LEU A 237 -12.94 -3.52 -17.42
C LEU A 237 -11.92 -4.67 -17.28
N ARG A 238 -12.33 -5.91 -17.54
CA ARG A 238 -11.43 -7.08 -17.55
C ARG A 238 -10.29 -6.91 -18.56
N ARG A 239 -10.61 -6.42 -19.75
CA ARG A 239 -9.62 -6.21 -20.83
C ARG A 239 -8.60 -5.16 -20.42
N VAL A 240 -9.07 -3.98 -19.99
CA VAL A 240 -8.20 -2.88 -19.56
C VAL A 240 -7.32 -3.32 -18.39
N GLY A 241 -7.91 -3.89 -17.33
CA GLY A 241 -7.15 -4.40 -16.18
C GLY A 241 -6.06 -5.40 -16.56
N ARG A 242 -6.34 -6.32 -17.50
CA ARG A 242 -5.35 -7.28 -18.00
C ARG A 242 -4.22 -6.61 -18.79
N VAL A 243 -4.54 -5.66 -19.67
CA VAL A 243 -3.51 -4.94 -20.45
C VAL A 243 -2.60 -4.16 -19.50
N LEU A 244 -3.16 -3.45 -18.54
CA LEU A 244 -2.40 -2.71 -17.54
C LEU A 244 -1.50 -3.64 -16.71
N ALA A 245 -2.06 -4.70 -16.14
CA ALA A 245 -1.32 -5.64 -15.32
C ALA A 245 -0.14 -6.29 -16.05
N ASN A 246 -0.30 -6.59 -17.34
CA ASN A 246 0.75 -7.22 -18.13
C ASN A 246 1.86 -6.24 -18.51
N ASN A 247 1.53 -5.01 -18.90
CA ASN A 247 2.52 -4.03 -19.35
C ASN A 247 3.33 -3.42 -18.19
N PHE A 248 2.75 -3.33 -16.99
CA PHE A 248 3.40 -2.71 -15.84
C PHE A 248 3.98 -3.71 -14.82
N ARG A 249 3.86 -5.02 -15.07
CA ARG A 249 4.16 -6.08 -14.09
C ARG A 249 5.56 -5.99 -13.46
N GLU A 250 6.57 -5.66 -14.25
CA GLU A 250 7.97 -5.65 -13.81
C GLU A 250 8.42 -4.30 -13.27
N MET A 251 7.68 -3.23 -13.59
CA MET A 251 8.06 -1.85 -13.26
C MET A 251 7.22 -1.26 -12.13
N GLY A 252 6.09 -1.87 -11.79
CA GLY A 252 5.21 -1.33 -10.77
C GLY A 252 3.97 -2.16 -10.53
N PHE A 253 2.92 -1.49 -10.07
CA PHE A 253 1.66 -2.14 -9.72
C PHE A 253 0.45 -1.32 -10.15
N THR A 254 -0.61 -2.04 -10.54
CA THR A 254 -1.87 -1.47 -11.00
C THR A 254 -2.97 -1.81 -9.99
N GLY A 255 -3.84 -0.85 -9.72
CA GLY A 255 -5.08 -1.06 -8.98
C GLY A 255 -6.29 -0.41 -9.66
N ARG A 256 -7.46 -0.96 -9.40
CA ARG A 256 -8.75 -0.36 -9.78
C ARG A 256 -9.19 0.52 -8.61
N TYR A 257 -9.22 1.84 -8.86
CA TYR A 257 -9.40 2.82 -7.79
C TYR A 257 -10.88 3.03 -7.46
N ALA A 258 -11.72 3.25 -8.46
CA ALA A 258 -13.17 3.36 -8.33
C ALA A 258 -13.82 3.15 -9.70
N GLY A 259 -14.95 2.45 -9.79
CA GLY A 259 -15.70 2.35 -11.07
C GLY A 259 -14.83 1.89 -12.25
N ASP A 260 -14.63 2.76 -13.22
CA ASP A 260 -13.80 2.61 -14.43
C ASP A 260 -12.42 3.29 -14.35
N GLU A 261 -12.06 3.80 -13.18
CA GLU A 261 -10.78 4.43 -12.90
C GLU A 261 -9.74 3.40 -12.43
N PHE A 262 -8.56 3.47 -13.04
CA PHE A 262 -7.40 2.66 -12.70
C PHE A 262 -6.23 3.58 -12.34
N VAL A 263 -5.41 3.13 -11.40
CA VAL A 263 -4.16 3.81 -11.06
C VAL A 263 -3.00 2.85 -11.21
N VAL A 264 -1.93 3.34 -11.82
CA VAL A 264 -0.65 2.66 -11.90
C VAL A 264 0.36 3.45 -11.07
N VAL A 265 1.15 2.74 -10.26
CA VAL A 265 2.27 3.31 -9.52
C VAL A 265 3.55 2.65 -10.03
N LEU A 266 4.53 3.47 -10.40
CA LEU A 266 5.84 3.07 -10.94
C LEU A 266 6.94 3.58 -10.00
N PRO A 267 7.41 2.76 -9.05
CA PRO A 267 8.58 3.06 -8.26
C PRO A 267 9.82 3.25 -9.15
N ASP A 268 10.79 4.04 -8.68
CA ASP A 268 12.05 4.32 -9.39
C ASP A 268 11.85 4.81 -10.84
N SER A 269 10.81 5.60 -11.07
CA SER A 269 10.41 6.08 -12.39
C SER A 269 10.06 7.56 -12.38
N ARG A 270 10.54 8.29 -13.38
CA ARG A 270 10.21 9.70 -13.63
C ARG A 270 8.93 9.85 -14.45
N ALA A 271 8.32 11.03 -14.41
CA ALA A 271 7.09 11.36 -15.12
C ALA A 271 7.21 11.13 -16.64
N GLU A 272 8.36 11.42 -17.25
CA GLU A 272 8.57 11.23 -18.69
C GLU A 272 8.55 9.74 -19.07
N THR A 273 9.13 8.88 -18.23
CA THR A 273 9.12 7.43 -18.45
C THR A 273 7.70 6.89 -18.31
N ALA A 274 7.01 7.30 -17.25
CA ALA A 274 5.62 6.95 -17.03
C ALA A 274 4.70 7.41 -18.17
N PHE A 275 4.93 8.61 -18.72
CA PHE A 275 4.18 9.13 -19.85
C PHE A 275 4.33 8.27 -21.10
N VAL A 276 5.57 7.89 -21.45
CA VAL A 276 5.84 7.04 -22.62
C VAL A 276 5.16 5.68 -22.47
N LEU A 277 5.33 5.03 -21.32
CA LEU A 277 4.71 3.73 -21.04
C LEU A 277 3.17 3.80 -21.05
N ALA A 278 2.61 4.88 -20.50
CA ALA A 278 1.16 5.10 -20.51
C ALA A 278 0.63 5.28 -21.94
N GLU A 279 1.35 5.99 -22.82
CA GLU A 279 0.96 6.13 -24.23
C GLU A 279 1.06 4.81 -25.00
N GLU A 280 2.08 3.99 -24.74
CA GLU A 280 2.20 2.65 -25.33
C GLU A 280 1.02 1.76 -24.92
N VAL A 281 0.67 1.76 -23.64
CA VAL A 281 -0.48 1.03 -23.11
C VAL A 281 -1.80 1.54 -23.69
N ARG A 282 -1.97 2.86 -23.78
CA ARG A 282 -3.16 3.48 -24.38
C ARG A 282 -3.36 2.99 -25.81
N ARG A 283 -2.30 2.98 -26.62
CA ARG A 283 -2.32 2.44 -27.99
C ARG A 283 -2.61 0.94 -28.00
N ALA A 284 -1.99 0.16 -27.11
CA ALA A 284 -2.23 -1.27 -27.03
C ALA A 284 -3.70 -1.62 -26.71
N ILE A 285 -4.38 -0.80 -25.91
CA ILE A 285 -5.82 -0.94 -25.62
C ILE A 285 -6.65 -0.59 -26.87
N GLU A 286 -6.32 0.52 -27.53
CA GLU A 286 -7.00 0.98 -28.75
C GLU A 286 -6.87 -0.03 -29.92
N ASP A 287 -5.69 -0.61 -30.10
CA ASP A 287 -5.38 -1.54 -31.20
C ASP A 287 -6.00 -2.94 -31.02
N THR A 288 -6.67 -3.19 -29.89
CA THR A 288 -7.24 -4.50 -29.57
C THR A 288 -8.74 -4.41 -29.24
N PRO A 289 -9.58 -4.13 -30.25
CA PRO A 289 -11.03 -4.04 -30.05
C PRO A 289 -11.61 -5.35 -29.55
N ILE A 290 -12.71 -5.25 -28.81
CA ILE A 290 -13.47 -6.42 -28.33
C ILE A 290 -14.67 -6.69 -29.24
N ASP A 291 -14.94 -7.97 -29.51
CA ASP A 291 -16.14 -8.37 -30.23
C ASP A 291 -17.35 -8.30 -29.27
N VAL A 292 -18.35 -7.52 -29.64
CA VAL A 292 -19.59 -7.34 -28.86
C VAL A 292 -20.80 -7.73 -29.70
N GLN A 293 -21.80 -8.31 -29.06
CA GLN A 293 -23.05 -8.72 -29.71
C GLN A 293 -24.23 -8.01 -29.07
N VAL A 294 -25.05 -7.35 -29.89
CA VAL A 294 -26.31 -6.72 -29.47
C VAL A 294 -27.43 -7.28 -30.34
N GLY A 295 -28.30 -8.09 -29.74
CA GLY A 295 -29.28 -8.89 -30.50
C GLY A 295 -28.58 -9.86 -31.45
N GLU A 296 -28.90 -9.77 -32.75
CA GLU A 296 -28.29 -10.59 -33.80
C GLU A 296 -27.06 -9.93 -34.46
N GLN A 297 -26.75 -8.67 -34.11
CA GLN A 297 -25.67 -7.91 -34.74
C GLN A 297 -24.36 -8.02 -33.95
N LYS A 298 -23.24 -8.18 -34.67
CA LYS A 298 -21.88 -8.20 -34.11
C LYS A 298 -21.15 -6.90 -34.45
N PHE A 299 -20.48 -6.31 -33.47
CA PHE A 299 -19.69 -5.10 -33.61
C PHE A 299 -18.30 -5.32 -33.05
N ARG A 300 -17.32 -4.55 -33.56
CA ARG A 300 -16.01 -4.42 -32.92
C ARG A 300 -15.98 -3.11 -32.15
N LEU A 301 -15.91 -3.20 -30.83
CA LEU A 301 -15.85 -2.05 -29.94
C LEU A 301 -14.38 -1.72 -29.67
N THR A 302 -13.94 -0.57 -30.20
CA THR A 302 -12.65 0.03 -29.85
C THR A 302 -12.77 0.70 -28.48
N ILE A 303 -11.79 0.44 -27.61
CA ILE A 303 -11.74 1.00 -26.26
C ILE A 303 -10.74 2.15 -26.27
N HIS A 304 -11.14 3.30 -25.74
CA HIS A 304 -10.27 4.45 -25.54
C HIS A 304 -10.08 4.71 -24.05
N ILE A 305 -8.88 5.13 -23.66
CA ILE A 305 -8.58 5.56 -22.30
C ILE A 305 -7.90 6.91 -22.33
N SER A 306 -8.20 7.73 -21.32
CA SER A 306 -7.48 8.97 -21.04
C SER A 306 -6.67 8.81 -19.77
N GLY A 307 -5.56 9.54 -19.67
CA GLY A 307 -4.65 9.42 -18.54
C GLY A 307 -3.98 10.71 -18.12
N GLY A 308 -3.63 10.79 -16.84
CA GLY A 308 -2.83 11.87 -16.27
C GLY A 308 -1.68 11.32 -15.43
N VAL A 309 -0.50 11.90 -15.59
CA VAL A 309 0.72 11.48 -14.86
C VAL A 309 1.06 12.50 -13.78
N ALA A 310 1.65 12.06 -12.67
CA ALA A 310 2.31 12.93 -11.69
C ALA A 310 3.59 12.27 -11.15
N GLU A 311 4.60 13.06 -10.77
CA GLU A 311 5.88 12.57 -10.22
C GLU A 311 6.07 12.96 -8.76
N TYR A 312 6.43 11.98 -7.94
CA TYR A 312 6.96 12.14 -6.60
C TYR A 312 8.47 12.41 -6.65
N PRO A 313 8.99 13.39 -5.88
CA PRO A 313 8.27 14.34 -5.03
C PRO A 313 7.87 15.65 -5.74
N SER A 314 8.14 15.81 -7.04
CA SER A 314 8.02 17.10 -7.73
C SER A 314 6.60 17.68 -7.81
N ASP A 315 5.58 16.83 -7.88
CA ASP A 315 4.17 17.21 -7.94
C ASP A 315 3.46 17.04 -6.58
N GLY A 316 4.05 16.36 -5.60
CA GLY A 316 3.43 16.12 -4.30
C GLY A 316 4.27 15.20 -3.41
N ASN A 317 4.04 15.26 -2.10
CA ASN A 317 4.79 14.50 -1.08
C ASN A 317 3.97 13.36 -0.44
N ASP A 318 2.70 13.23 -0.82
CA ASP A 318 1.78 12.23 -0.28
C ASP A 318 0.79 11.79 -1.37
N TRP A 319 -0.02 10.77 -1.06
CA TRP A 319 -1.00 10.23 -1.99
C TRP A 319 -1.97 11.30 -2.50
N GLU A 320 -2.51 12.13 -1.60
CA GLU A 320 -3.55 13.09 -1.94
C GLU A 320 -3.04 14.17 -2.90
N SER A 321 -1.86 14.72 -2.62
CA SER A 321 -1.22 15.74 -3.46
C SER A 321 -0.84 15.20 -4.84
N LEU A 322 -0.24 14.00 -4.91
CA LEU A 322 0.07 13.36 -6.20
C LEU A 322 -1.20 13.01 -6.97
N PHE A 323 -2.17 12.36 -6.33
CA PHE A 323 -3.41 11.93 -6.96
C PHE A 323 -4.14 13.13 -7.56
N ARG A 324 -4.28 14.22 -6.81
CA ARG A 324 -4.86 15.48 -7.31
C ARG A 324 -4.14 16.00 -8.55
N ARG A 325 -2.81 15.95 -8.60
CA ARG A 325 -2.03 16.42 -9.76
C ARG A 325 -2.19 15.53 -10.98
N SER A 326 -2.22 14.21 -10.78
CA SER A 326 -2.50 13.27 -11.86
C SER A 326 -3.95 13.42 -12.36
N ASP A 327 -4.89 13.71 -11.47
CA ASP A 327 -6.30 13.95 -11.82
C ASP A 327 -6.49 15.26 -12.60
N GLU A 328 -5.80 16.35 -12.23
CA GLU A 328 -5.74 17.59 -13.03
C GLU A 328 -5.25 17.31 -14.46
N ALA A 329 -4.24 16.46 -14.61
CA ALA A 329 -3.71 16.07 -15.91
C ALA A 329 -4.70 15.17 -16.68
N LEU A 330 -5.37 14.24 -16.02
CA LEU A 330 -6.42 13.39 -16.63
C LEU A 330 -7.61 14.24 -17.10
N PHE A 331 -8.05 15.18 -16.28
CA PHE A 331 -9.10 16.13 -16.66
C PHE A 331 -8.71 16.93 -17.90
N ARG A 332 -7.44 17.37 -17.98
CA ARG A 332 -6.89 18.02 -19.19
C ARG A 332 -6.93 17.09 -20.40
N ALA A 333 -6.55 15.82 -20.26
CA ALA A 333 -6.65 14.84 -21.35
C ALA A 333 -8.09 14.73 -21.87
N LYS A 334 -9.07 14.61 -20.96
CA LYS A 334 -10.50 14.58 -21.30
C LYS A 334 -10.95 15.84 -22.04
N ARG A 335 -10.52 17.03 -21.58
CA ARG A 335 -10.85 18.31 -22.23
C ARG A 335 -10.21 18.52 -23.60
N LEU A 336 -9.04 17.94 -23.83
CA LEU A 336 -8.32 18.04 -25.10
C LEU A 336 -8.82 17.05 -26.16
N GLY A 337 -9.93 16.35 -25.89
CA GLY A 337 -10.56 15.43 -26.84
C GLY A 337 -10.35 13.96 -26.52
N ARG A 338 -10.02 13.62 -25.26
CA ARG A 338 -9.88 12.23 -24.77
C ARG A 338 -8.81 11.42 -25.50
N ASN A 339 -8.77 10.12 -25.25
CA ASN A 339 -7.87 9.13 -25.86
C ASN A 339 -6.40 9.60 -25.89
N ARG A 340 -5.90 10.08 -24.75
CA ARG A 340 -4.52 10.59 -24.62
C ARG A 340 -4.05 10.59 -23.18
N ILE A 341 -2.73 10.62 -23.02
CA ILE A 341 -2.07 10.87 -21.75
C ILE A 341 -1.66 12.33 -21.67
N CYS A 342 -1.73 12.93 -20.49
CA CYS A 342 -1.25 14.29 -20.23
C CYS A 342 -0.32 14.32 -19.01
N LEU A 343 0.64 15.24 -19.05
CA LEU A 343 1.42 15.64 -17.90
C LEU A 343 0.73 16.83 -17.20
N PRO A 344 0.97 17.03 -15.89
CA PRO A 344 0.42 18.16 -15.18
C PRO A 344 1.11 19.43 -15.70
N VAL A 345 0.39 20.55 -15.73
CA VAL A 345 1.00 21.82 -16.12
C VAL A 345 1.97 22.21 -15.01
N SER A 346 3.24 22.48 -15.37
CA SER A 346 4.25 22.87 -14.40
C SER A 346 3.79 24.15 -13.68
N SER A 347 3.69 24.09 -12.36
CA SER A 347 3.48 25.29 -11.53
C SER A 347 4.73 26.18 -11.49
N GLN A 348 5.86 25.73 -12.05
CA GLN A 348 7.01 26.59 -12.31
C GLN A 348 6.65 27.58 -13.41
N MET A 349 6.67 28.85 -13.02
CA MET A 349 6.36 30.00 -13.86
C MET A 349 7.10 29.94 -15.20
N VAL A 350 6.35 30.21 -16.27
CA VAL A 350 6.90 30.69 -17.55
C VAL A 350 7.91 31.80 -17.26
N THR A 351 9.07 31.76 -17.93
CA THR A 351 10.16 32.74 -17.77
C THR A 351 9.63 34.16 -17.72
N LYS A 352 9.65 34.76 -16.51
CA LYS A 352 9.20 36.13 -16.22
C LYS A 352 9.81 37.17 -17.18
N THR A 353 11.02 36.91 -17.64
CA THR A 353 11.79 37.75 -18.57
C THR A 353 11.24 37.81 -19.99
N SER A 354 10.35 36.90 -20.39
CA SER A 354 9.75 36.87 -21.73
C SER A 354 8.58 37.84 -21.88
N HIS A 355 7.95 38.27 -20.77
CA HIS A 355 6.67 39.01 -20.79
C HIS A 355 6.68 40.29 -19.95
N TYR A 356 7.66 40.49 -19.08
CA TYR A 356 7.74 41.64 -18.19
C TYR A 356 9.09 42.33 -18.31
N THR A 357 9.09 43.66 -18.22
CA THR A 357 10.32 44.45 -18.21
C THR A 357 11.07 44.27 -16.90
N GLN A 358 12.39 44.50 -16.91
CA GLN A 358 13.22 44.41 -15.70
C GLN A 358 12.66 45.26 -14.55
N THR A 359 12.19 46.48 -14.85
CA THR A 359 11.57 47.37 -13.86
C THR A 359 10.28 46.81 -13.26
N GLN A 360 9.49 46.07 -14.02
CA GLN A 360 8.28 45.40 -13.49
C GLN A 360 8.65 44.25 -12.55
N LEU A 361 9.73 43.52 -12.85
CA LEU A 361 10.21 42.43 -12.01
C LEU A 361 10.80 42.94 -10.70
N GLU A 362 11.56 44.04 -10.73
CA GLU A 362 12.07 44.69 -9.52
C GLU A 362 10.94 45.18 -8.60
N LYS A 363 9.92 45.83 -9.17
CA LYS A 363 8.73 46.27 -8.42
C LYS A 363 7.94 45.10 -7.82
N LEU A 364 7.83 44.00 -8.56
CA LEU A 364 7.15 42.79 -8.09
C LEU A 364 7.91 42.14 -6.92
N ALA A 365 9.24 42.06 -7.01
CA ALA A 365 10.09 41.54 -5.95
C ALA A 365 10.01 42.39 -4.66
N ASP A 366 10.00 43.72 -4.81
CA ASP A 366 9.80 44.63 -3.68
C ASP A 366 8.41 44.50 -3.05
N LEU A 367 7.37 44.33 -3.87
CA LEU A 367 6.01 44.13 -3.40
C LEU A 367 5.86 42.80 -2.65
N ALA A 368 6.48 41.72 -3.15
CA ALA A 368 6.53 40.43 -2.50
C ALA A 368 7.16 40.53 -1.10
N LYS A 369 8.31 41.20 -0.97
CA LYS A 369 8.96 41.44 0.32
C LYS A 369 8.10 42.25 1.29
N LYS A 370 7.43 43.31 0.81
CA LYS A 370 6.58 44.17 1.64
C LYS A 370 5.31 43.47 2.13
N THR A 371 4.78 42.55 1.34
CA THR A 371 3.50 41.87 1.63
C THR A 371 3.68 40.50 2.29
N GLY A 372 4.91 39.98 2.36
CA GLY A 372 5.18 38.62 2.82
C GLY A 372 4.64 37.53 1.90
N LYS A 373 4.20 37.90 0.68
CA LYS A 373 3.64 36.99 -0.33
C LYS A 373 4.70 36.61 -1.35
N THR A 374 4.53 35.48 -2.02
CA THR A 374 5.42 35.10 -3.13
C THR A 374 5.08 35.89 -4.40
N GLU A 375 6.07 36.14 -5.25
CA GLU A 375 5.85 36.83 -6.54
C GLU A 375 4.85 36.09 -7.45
N ALA A 376 4.82 34.75 -7.37
CA ALA A 376 3.86 33.92 -8.10
C ALA A 376 2.42 34.11 -7.59
N HIS A 377 2.24 34.30 -6.28
CA HIS A 377 0.93 34.58 -5.68
C HIS A 377 0.40 35.94 -6.13
N LEU A 378 1.25 36.97 -6.11
CA LEU A 378 0.88 38.34 -6.54
C LEU A 378 0.50 38.41 -8.03
N LEU A 379 1.19 37.65 -8.89
CA LEU A 379 0.85 37.60 -10.32
C LEU A 379 -0.46 36.87 -10.58
N ARG A 380 -0.77 35.83 -9.80
CA ARG A 380 -2.06 35.14 -9.87
C ARG A 380 -3.20 36.05 -9.40
N GLU A 381 -3.00 36.72 -8.27
CA GLU A 381 -3.94 37.72 -7.73
C GLU A 381 -4.22 38.83 -8.77
N ALA A 382 -3.17 39.37 -9.41
CA ALA A 382 -3.33 40.37 -10.46
C ALA A 382 -4.06 39.85 -11.71
N LEU A 383 -3.85 38.58 -12.09
CA LEU A 383 -4.56 37.95 -13.21
C LEU A 383 -6.03 37.71 -12.88
N ASP A 384 -6.33 37.24 -11.67
CA ASP A 384 -7.70 37.02 -11.21
C ASP A 384 -8.49 38.35 -11.16
N ASP A 385 -7.85 39.43 -10.68
CA ASP A 385 -8.44 40.77 -10.68
C ASP A 385 -8.65 41.31 -12.10
N LEU A 386 -7.71 41.05 -13.01
CA LEU A 386 -7.86 41.41 -14.42
C LEU A 386 -9.05 40.67 -15.04
N LEU A 387 -9.16 39.35 -14.84
CA LEU A 387 -10.26 38.55 -15.39
C LEU A 387 -11.61 39.04 -14.85
N ARG A 388 -11.73 39.25 -13.53
CA ARG A 388 -12.94 39.82 -12.92
C ARG A 388 -13.34 41.15 -13.54
N LYS A 389 -12.37 42.03 -13.81
CA LYS A 389 -12.61 43.33 -14.43
C LYS A 389 -13.22 43.24 -15.84
N TYR A 390 -12.93 42.18 -16.58
CA TYR A 390 -13.41 41.99 -17.96
C TYR A 390 -14.57 40.97 -18.07
N GLU A 391 -14.93 40.31 -16.97
CA GLU A 391 -16.15 39.49 -16.85
C GLU A 391 -17.38 40.29 -16.39
N SER A 392 -17.25 41.62 -16.18
CA SER A 392 -18.34 42.53 -15.77
C SER A 392 -19.05 43.21 -16.94
#